data_AF-A0A1Y4QV31-F1
#
_entry.id   AF-A0A1Y4QV31-F1
#
_cell.length_a   1.000
_cell.length_b   1.000
_cell.length_c   1.000
_cell.angle_alpha   90.00
_cell.angle_beta   90.00
_cell.angle_gamma   90.00
#
_symmetry.space_group_name_H-M   'P 1'
#
loop_
_entity.id
_entity.type
_entity.pdbx_description
1 polymer ?
#
loop_
_entity_poly.entity_id
_entity_poly.type
_entity_poly.pdbx_seq_one_letter_code
_entity_poly.pdbx_strand_id
1 'polypeptide(L)'
;MLKKAAKVLLIICVLLLNGCQTSTNQQNNGDSNNEVQESSVKESEETKTMTTIKLQFDNREIVVELDDNSATRDLVSRLPLDVQFEDFNGTEKICYLDEDLDTSDVSTSCLPVQGTLAYYIPWGNICFFYQDFQE
;
A
#
# COMPACT_ATOMS: atom_id res chain seq x y z
N MET A 1 -26.71 33.26 -18.43
CA MET A 1 -28.11 32.87 -18.12
C MET A 1 -28.42 31.55 -18.83
N LEU A 2 -29.18 30.68 -18.15
CA LEU A 2 -29.83 29.42 -18.60
C LEU A 2 -29.03 28.10 -18.75
N LYS A 3 -28.89 27.45 -17.59
CA LYS A 3 -29.11 26.04 -17.23
C LYS A 3 -29.63 25.09 -18.34
N LYS A 4 -29.02 23.89 -18.43
CA LYS A 4 -29.75 22.63 -18.66
C LYS A 4 -29.21 21.55 -17.72
N ALA A 5 -30.08 21.11 -16.82
CA ALA A 5 -29.87 19.99 -15.93
C ALA A 5 -30.25 18.69 -16.65
N ALA A 6 -29.48 17.62 -16.45
CA ALA A 6 -29.94 16.26 -16.72
C ALA A 6 -30.34 15.62 -15.40
N LYS A 7 -31.66 15.57 -15.16
CA LYS A 7 -32.27 14.70 -14.15
C LYS A 7 -32.24 13.29 -14.69
N VAL A 8 -31.51 12.38 -14.04
CA VAL A 8 -31.80 10.95 -14.13
C VAL A 8 -32.48 10.59 -12.82
N LEU A 9 -33.81 10.44 -12.87
CA LEU A 9 -34.66 10.16 -11.73
C LEU A 9 -35.18 8.71 -11.84
N LEU A 10 -34.61 7.87 -10.96
CA LEU A 10 -35.31 7.00 -9.99
C LEU A 10 -35.82 5.63 -10.48
N ILE A 11 -36.01 4.77 -9.46
CA ILE A 11 -36.92 3.60 -9.33
C ILE A 11 -36.15 2.26 -9.53
N ILE A 12 -36.01 1.31 -8.59
CA ILE A 12 -36.77 0.96 -7.37
C ILE A 12 -36.01 -0.10 -6.52
N CYS A 13 -36.32 -0.10 -5.21
CA CYS A 13 -36.35 -1.19 -4.21
C CYS A 13 -35.35 -2.36 -4.32
N VAL A 14 -34.68 -2.78 -3.24
CA VAL A 14 -35.33 -3.58 -2.18
C VAL A 14 -34.78 -3.25 -0.78
N LEU A 15 -35.69 -2.81 0.09
CA LEU A 15 -35.61 -2.94 1.55
C LEU A 15 -35.91 -4.39 1.93
N LEU A 16 -35.04 -5.04 2.70
CA LEU A 16 -35.42 -6.10 3.66
C LEU A 16 -34.50 -5.90 4.88
N LEU A 17 -34.92 -5.15 5.90
CA LEU A 17 -35.78 -5.55 7.02
C LEU A 17 -35.32 -6.83 7.71
N ASN A 18 -34.99 -6.64 9.00
CA ASN A 18 -34.67 -7.62 10.02
C ASN A 18 -35.47 -8.92 9.94
N GLY A 19 -34.79 -10.05 10.18
CA GLY A 19 -35.37 -11.35 10.48
C GLY A 19 -34.69 -11.96 11.71
N CYS A 20 -35.52 -12.37 12.67
CA CYS A 20 -35.19 -12.91 13.99
C CYS A 20 -34.89 -14.42 13.94
N GLN A 21 -34.18 -14.99 14.95
CA GLN A 21 -34.77 -15.97 15.88
C GLN A 21 -33.80 -16.53 16.93
N THR A 22 -34.31 -16.62 18.16
CA THR A 22 -33.84 -17.44 19.29
C THR A 22 -34.52 -18.80 19.31
N SER A 23 -33.74 -19.80 19.76
CA SER A 23 -34.12 -21.09 20.36
C SER A 23 -34.69 -22.18 19.45
N THR A 24 -33.93 -23.27 19.28
CA THR A 24 -34.34 -24.60 19.78
C THR A 24 -33.08 -25.47 19.95
N ASN A 25 -32.84 -25.94 21.17
CA ASN A 25 -31.95 -27.06 21.46
C ASN A 25 -32.75 -28.34 21.18
N GLN A 26 -32.31 -29.17 20.22
CA GLN A 26 -32.49 -30.61 20.30
C GLN A 26 -31.48 -31.35 19.39
N GLN A 27 -30.71 -32.18 20.07
CA GLN A 27 -29.77 -33.22 19.66
C GLN A 27 -30.32 -34.18 18.59
N ASN A 28 -29.51 -34.58 17.60
CA ASN A 28 -29.31 -35.99 17.25
C ASN A 28 -28.16 -36.25 16.25
N ASN A 29 -27.43 -37.33 16.57
CA ASN A 29 -26.25 -37.92 15.94
C ASN A 29 -26.37 -38.26 14.45
N GLY A 30 -25.25 -38.21 13.73
CA GLY A 30 -25.06 -38.93 12.47
C GLY A 30 -23.88 -38.48 11.62
N ASP A 31 -22.67 -38.87 12.01
CA ASP A 31 -21.53 -39.36 11.20
C ASP A 31 -20.94 -38.53 10.03
N SER A 32 -19.61 -38.64 9.93
CA SER A 32 -18.72 -38.37 8.78
C SER A 32 -18.16 -36.94 8.57
N ASN A 33 -17.10 -36.66 9.33
CA ASN A 33 -15.81 -36.06 8.93
C ASN A 33 -15.74 -35.33 7.56
N ASN A 34 -15.72 -34.00 7.57
CA ASN A 34 -14.62 -33.16 7.05
C ASN A 34 -15.03 -31.69 7.14
N GLU A 35 -14.36 -30.88 7.96
CA GLU A 35 -14.20 -29.45 7.68
C GLU A 35 -13.07 -28.88 8.56
N VAL A 36 -11.94 -28.68 7.88
CA VAL A 36 -10.97 -27.59 7.97
C VAL A 36 -10.92 -26.82 9.30
N GLN A 37 -9.77 -26.97 9.96
CA GLN A 37 -9.28 -26.11 11.03
C GLN A 37 -9.46 -24.62 10.69
N GLU A 38 -10.39 -23.97 11.38
CA GLU A 38 -10.35 -22.54 11.64
C GLU A 38 -9.18 -22.27 12.60
N SER A 39 -7.98 -22.17 12.02
CA SER A 39 -6.80 -21.71 12.74
C SER A 39 -6.93 -20.22 12.93
N SER A 40 -7.49 -19.84 14.08
CA SER A 40 -7.39 -18.51 14.65
C SER A 40 -5.91 -18.18 14.84
N VAL A 41 -5.33 -17.52 13.83
CA VAL A 41 -4.02 -16.89 13.99
C VAL A 41 -4.23 -15.67 14.87
N LYS A 42 -3.84 -15.82 16.13
CA LYS A 42 -3.61 -14.69 17.03
C LYS A 42 -2.50 -13.86 16.41
N GLU A 43 -2.88 -12.73 15.83
CA GLU A 43 -1.96 -11.66 15.48
C GLU A 43 -1.40 -11.13 16.80
N SER A 44 -0.21 -11.63 17.15
CA SER A 44 0.58 -11.04 18.21
C SER A 44 0.97 -9.64 17.75
N GLU A 45 0.60 -8.62 18.52
CA GLU A 45 1.16 -7.28 18.40
C GLU A 45 2.67 -7.34 18.69
N GLU A 46 3.45 -7.73 17.69
CA GLU A 46 4.87 -7.43 17.64
C GLU A 46 5.01 -5.93 17.42
N THR A 47 5.77 -5.27 18.29
CA THR A 47 6.10 -3.86 18.14
C THR A 47 7.05 -3.73 16.94
N LYS A 48 6.50 -3.64 15.72
CA LYS A 48 7.28 -3.51 14.49
C LYS A 48 8.10 -2.22 14.56
N THR A 49 9.42 -2.37 14.70
CA THR A 49 10.32 -1.23 14.65
C THR A 49 10.45 -0.80 13.19
N MET A 50 9.96 0.39 12.85
CA MET A 50 10.06 0.91 11.49
C MET A 50 11.45 1.45 11.22
N THR A 51 12.04 1.05 10.10
CA THR A 51 13.34 1.59 9.66
C THR A 51 13.12 2.97 9.06
N THR A 52 14.00 3.92 9.38
CA THR A 52 13.95 5.27 8.81
C THR A 52 15.28 5.64 8.17
N ILE A 53 15.22 6.40 7.08
CA ILE A 53 16.38 7.02 6.44
C ILE A 53 16.20 8.52 6.35
N LYS A 54 17.31 9.25 6.20
CA LYS A 54 17.32 10.70 5.99
C LYS A 54 17.78 11.00 4.58
N LEU A 55 16.93 11.67 3.81
CA LEU A 55 17.30 12.30 2.55
C LEU A 55 17.78 13.73 2.86
N GLN A 56 19.02 14.04 2.52
CA GLN A 56 19.61 15.36 2.73
C GLN A 56 19.87 16.03 1.38
N PHE A 57 19.43 17.28 1.25
CA PHE A 57 19.64 18.09 0.05
C PHE A 57 19.74 19.56 0.45
N ASP A 58 20.80 20.24 0.00
CA ASP A 58 21.18 21.56 0.51
C ASP A 58 21.24 21.58 2.05
N ASN A 59 20.49 22.49 2.69
CA ASN A 59 20.30 22.58 4.13
C ASN A 59 18.93 22.03 4.58
N ARG A 60 18.33 21.11 3.82
CA ARG A 60 17.03 20.49 4.11
C ARG A 60 17.18 18.99 4.34
N GLU A 61 16.26 18.46 5.14
CA GLU A 61 16.19 17.05 5.48
C GLU A 61 14.74 16.58 5.32
N ILE A 62 14.57 15.39 4.73
CA ILE A 62 13.32 14.61 4.77
C ILE A 62 13.63 13.29 5.45
N VAL A 63 12.82 12.93 6.44
CA VAL A 63 12.87 11.60 7.06
C VAL A 63 11.84 10.72 6.36
N VAL A 64 12.26 9.56 5.89
CA VAL A 64 11.41 8.59 5.19
C VAL A 64 11.35 7.32 6.02
N GLU A 65 10.13 6.86 6.31
CA GLU A 65 9.88 5.53 6.86
C GLU A 65 9.90 4.51 5.73
N LEU A 66 10.62 3.42 5.94
CA LEU A 66 10.76 2.35 4.96
C LEU A 66 9.93 1.14 5.36
N ASP A 67 9.23 0.57 4.39
CA ASP A 67 8.69 -0.78 4.50
C ASP A 67 9.83 -1.78 4.76
N ASP A 68 9.53 -2.88 5.43
CA ASP A 68 10.50 -3.95 5.65
C ASP A 68 10.42 -4.97 4.51
N ASN A 69 11.25 -4.80 3.48
CA ASN A 69 11.36 -5.68 2.32
C ASN A 69 12.81 -5.71 1.79
N SER A 70 13.09 -6.58 0.82
CA SER A 70 14.41 -6.76 0.20
C SER A 70 14.97 -5.46 -0.36
N ALA A 71 14.15 -4.68 -1.08
CA ALA A 71 14.61 -3.45 -1.71
C ALA A 71 15.04 -2.39 -0.70
N THR A 72 14.28 -2.20 0.39
CA THR A 72 14.62 -1.23 1.43
C THR A 72 15.80 -1.68 2.27
N ARG A 73 15.93 -2.98 2.58
CA ARG A 73 17.09 -3.53 3.28
C ARG A 73 18.37 -3.40 2.45
N ASP A 74 18.29 -3.67 1.15
CA ASP A 74 19.40 -3.50 0.22
C ASP A 74 19.79 -2.02 0.10
N LEU A 75 18.83 -1.11 -0.10
CA LEU A 75 19.06 0.34 -0.12
C LEU A 75 19.78 0.82 1.16
N VAL A 76 19.31 0.38 2.34
CA VAL A 76 19.92 0.73 3.63
C VAL A 76 21.35 0.21 3.74
N SER A 77 21.64 -0.99 3.23
CA SER A 77 22.98 -1.59 3.26
C SER A 77 24.01 -0.81 2.44
N ARG A 78 23.54 -0.03 1.46
CA ARG A 78 24.38 0.78 0.56
C ARG A 78 24.63 2.20 1.09
N LEU A 79 23.97 2.61 2.19
CA LEU A 79 24.16 3.95 2.75
C LEU A 79 25.55 4.13 3.39
N PRO A 80 26.12 5.36 3.34
CA PRO A 80 25.56 6.57 2.71
C PRO A 80 25.68 6.54 1.18
N LEU A 81 24.66 7.07 0.50
CA LEU A 81 24.64 7.25 -0.95
C LEU A 81 24.53 8.73 -1.29
N ASP A 82 25.28 9.17 -2.29
CA ASP A 82 25.14 10.48 -2.92
C ASP A 82 24.62 10.27 -4.34
N VAL A 83 23.41 10.74 -4.61
CA VAL A 83 22.70 10.50 -5.88
C VAL A 83 22.06 11.79 -6.37
N GLN A 84 22.01 11.96 -7.69
CA GLN A 84 21.37 13.11 -8.31
C GLN A 84 19.93 12.79 -8.68
N PHE A 85 18.99 13.57 -8.12
CA PHE A 85 17.58 13.51 -8.49
C PHE A 85 17.26 14.51 -9.61
N GLU A 86 16.48 14.06 -10.59
CA GLU A 86 15.98 14.87 -11.70
C GLU A 86 14.45 15.01 -11.63
N ASP A 87 13.93 16.08 -12.22
CA ASP A 87 12.47 16.27 -12.33
C ASP A 87 11.89 15.36 -13.40
N PHE A 88 10.77 14.71 -13.09
CA PHE A 88 10.04 13.90 -14.04
C PHE A 88 8.54 14.24 -13.99
N ASN A 89 8.01 14.63 -15.15
CA ASN A 89 6.60 14.98 -15.38
C ASN A 89 6.00 16.04 -14.44
N GLY A 90 6.82 16.79 -13.70
CA GLY A 90 6.33 17.78 -12.74
C GLY A 90 5.62 17.18 -11.51
N THR A 91 5.70 15.87 -11.28
CA THR A 91 5.04 15.17 -10.16
C THR A 91 6.00 14.41 -9.26
N GLU A 92 7.12 13.96 -9.81
CA GLU A 92 8.09 13.14 -9.09
C GLU A 92 9.54 13.56 -9.38
N LYS A 93 10.43 13.27 -8.44
CA LYS A 93 11.86 13.29 -8.64
C LYS A 93 12.37 11.86 -8.81
N ILE A 94 13.22 11.61 -9.80
CA ILE A 94 13.78 10.28 -10.04
C ILE A 94 15.30 10.27 -9.97
N CYS A 95 15.88 9.16 -9.53
CA CYS A 95 17.31 8.88 -9.66
C CYS A 95 17.56 7.40 -9.96
N TYR A 96 18.69 7.10 -10.57
CA TYR A 96 19.16 5.74 -10.81
C TYR A 96 20.32 5.43 -9.87
N LEU A 97 20.39 4.19 -9.41
CA LEU A 97 21.55 3.65 -8.70
C LEU A 97 22.51 3.00 -9.71
N ASP A 98 23.77 2.79 -9.31
CA ASP A 98 24.76 2.09 -10.14
C ASP A 98 24.36 0.63 -10.42
N GLU A 99 23.66 0.01 -9.49
CA GLU A 99 23.10 -1.35 -9.59
C GLU A 99 21.65 -1.36 -9.10
N ASP A 100 20.80 -2.16 -9.74
CA ASP A 100 19.41 -2.36 -9.32
C ASP A 100 19.33 -2.87 -7.86
N LEU A 101 18.25 -2.52 -7.16
CA LEU A 101 17.96 -3.09 -5.84
C LEU A 101 17.46 -4.54 -5.96
N ASP A 102 17.75 -5.35 -4.95
CA ASP A 102 17.09 -6.64 -4.76
C ASP A 102 15.59 -6.44 -4.52
N THR A 103 14.75 -6.96 -5.43
CA THR A 103 13.28 -6.89 -5.31
C THR A 103 12.65 -8.27 -5.15
N SER A 104 13.41 -9.26 -4.69
CA SER A 104 12.99 -10.67 -4.65
C SER A 104 11.75 -10.95 -3.80
N ASP A 105 11.44 -10.12 -2.80
CA ASP A 105 10.27 -10.24 -1.92
C ASP A 105 9.26 -9.08 -2.05
N VAL A 106 9.42 -8.21 -3.05
CA VAL A 106 8.60 -7.00 -3.21
C VAL A 106 7.34 -7.29 -4.01
N SER A 107 6.19 -6.81 -3.54
CA SER A 107 4.95 -6.84 -4.32
C SER A 107 4.98 -5.76 -5.41
N THR A 108 4.54 -6.10 -6.62
CA THR A 108 4.68 -5.22 -7.79
C THR A 108 3.64 -4.10 -7.87
N SER A 109 2.79 -3.92 -6.85
CA SER A 109 1.73 -2.92 -6.85
C SER A 109 1.97 -1.86 -5.78
N CYS A 110 2.17 -0.62 -6.22
CA CYS A 110 2.19 0.57 -5.37
C CYS A 110 1.26 1.62 -6.01
N LEU A 111 0.43 2.27 -5.20
CA LEU A 111 -0.31 3.46 -5.60
C LEU A 111 0.31 4.66 -4.88
N PRO A 112 1.30 5.33 -5.51
CA PRO A 112 2.00 6.42 -4.85
C PRO A 112 1.08 7.63 -4.68
N VAL A 113 1.17 8.26 -3.51
CA VAL A 113 0.59 9.58 -3.21
C VAL A 113 1.71 10.59 -2.95
N GLN A 114 1.40 11.87 -2.86
CA GLN A 114 2.36 12.88 -2.42
C GLN A 114 3.11 12.46 -1.14
N GLY A 115 4.44 12.55 -1.18
CA GLY A 115 5.36 12.16 -0.10
C GLY A 115 5.89 10.73 -0.22
N THR A 116 5.42 9.93 -1.16
CA THR A 116 5.87 8.53 -1.34
C THR A 116 7.29 8.48 -1.87
N LEU A 117 8.15 7.66 -1.25
CA LEU A 117 9.40 7.18 -1.83
C LEU A 117 9.18 5.74 -2.32
N ALA A 118 9.41 5.48 -3.60
CA ALA A 118 9.17 4.17 -4.21
C ALA A 118 10.36 3.74 -5.08
N TYR A 119 10.42 2.44 -5.38
CA TYR A 119 11.34 1.88 -6.36
C TYR A 119 10.54 1.36 -7.57
N TYR A 120 10.81 1.92 -8.75
CA TYR A 120 10.14 1.55 -9.98
C TYR A 120 10.88 0.41 -10.68
N ILE A 121 10.46 -0.82 -10.37
CA ILE A 121 11.10 -2.07 -10.83
C ILE A 121 11.36 -2.11 -12.34
N PRO A 122 10.43 -1.70 -13.24
CA PRO A 122 10.66 -1.85 -14.68
C PRO A 122 11.88 -1.09 -15.22
N TRP A 123 12.27 0.02 -14.59
CA TRP A 123 13.42 0.83 -15.03
C TRP A 123 14.54 0.93 -13.99
N GLY A 124 14.37 0.38 -12.79
CA GLY A 124 15.41 0.36 -11.76
C GLY A 124 15.70 1.71 -11.12
N ASN A 125 14.73 2.63 -11.11
CA ASN A 125 14.91 3.96 -10.54
C ASN A 125 14.14 4.15 -9.22
N ILE A 126 14.68 5.00 -8.35
CA ILE A 126 13.98 5.51 -7.17
C ILE A 126 13.11 6.69 -7.62
N CYS A 127 11.89 6.76 -7.10
CA CYS A 127 10.93 7.84 -7.31
C CYS A 127 10.56 8.50 -5.98
N PHE A 128 10.62 9.82 -5.90
CA PHE A 128 10.05 10.62 -4.81
C PHE A 128 8.92 11.50 -5.32
N PHE A 129 7.69 11.17 -4.97
CA PHE A 129 6.49 11.89 -5.43
C PHE A 129 6.27 13.12 -4.56
N TYR A 130 6.33 14.32 -5.14
CA TYR A 130 6.09 15.57 -4.40
C TYR A 130 4.76 16.22 -4.75
N GLN A 131 4.01 15.65 -5.68
CA GLN A 131 2.65 16.06 -6.03
C GLN A 131 1.83 14.84 -6.46
N ASP A 132 0.52 14.89 -6.22
CA ASP A 132 -0.39 13.85 -6.69
C ASP A 132 -0.48 13.85 -8.21
N PHE A 133 -0.62 12.67 -8.80
CA PHE A 133 -0.94 12.53 -10.21
C PHE A 133 -2.31 13.16 -10.48
N GLN A 134 -2.36 14.13 -11.38
CA GLN A 134 -3.62 14.71 -11.86
C GLN A 134 -4.00 13.96 -13.14
N GLU A 135 -5.12 13.22 -13.12
CA GLU A 135 -5.71 12.58 -14.31
C GLU A 135 -6.25 13.60 -15.33
#